data_AF-A0A8J7Q2C1-F1
#
_entry.id   AF-A0A8J7Q2C1-F1
#
_cell.length_a   1.000
_cell.length_b   1.000
_cell.length_c   1.000
_cell.angle_alpha   90.00
_cell.angle_beta   90.00
_cell.angle_gamma   90.00
#
_symmetry.space_group_name_H-M   'P 1'
#
loop_
_entity.id
_entity.type
_entity.pdbx_description
1 polymer ?
#
loop_
_entity_poly.entity_id
_entity_poly.type
_entity_poly.pdbx_seq_one_letter_code
_entity_poly.pdbx_strand_id
1 'polypeptide(L)'
;MQLFRRFLVFQALLLWQGGFLFYSAVVISVGTDVVGSWTQGLITRHVTDWMNGIGAVAVLILAWDQISSRDTSGRRLRWWLWAVLAASLVGLIALHPVIERWIDGTRGGSEDWYAAFYFWHRVYLYVATVQWFAGLAYVAATLRAWSATRGPA
;
A
#
# COMPACT_ATOMS: atom_id res chain seq x y z
N MET A 1 10.22 4.61 -25.67
CA MET A 1 9.52 3.81 -24.61
C MET A 1 9.90 4.17 -23.17
N GLN A 2 11.08 4.77 -22.89
CA GLN A 2 11.50 5.07 -21.51
C GLN A 2 10.58 6.07 -20.78
N LEU A 3 10.17 7.16 -21.43
CA LEU A 3 9.28 8.17 -20.83
C LEU A 3 7.92 7.59 -20.42
N PHE A 4 7.30 6.81 -21.30
CA PHE A 4 6.02 6.15 -21.04
C PHE A 4 6.09 5.24 -19.81
N ARG A 5 7.15 4.42 -19.69
CA ARG A 5 7.35 3.54 -18.54
C ARG A 5 7.55 4.33 -17.23
N ARG A 6 8.37 5.38 -17.26
CA ARG A 6 8.57 6.27 -16.09
C ARG A 6 7.26 6.96 -15.67
N PHE A 7 6.46 7.39 -16.65
CA PHE A 7 5.14 7.95 -16.42
C PHE A 7 4.22 6.93 -15.74
N LEU A 8 4.14 5.69 -16.24
CA LEU A 8 3.33 4.63 -15.62
C LEU A 8 3.77 4.33 -14.18
N VAL A 9 5.08 4.23 -13.91
CA VAL A 9 5.60 4.04 -12.55
C VAL A 9 5.13 5.16 -11.62
N PHE A 10 5.21 6.41 -12.08
CA PHE A 10 4.82 7.55 -11.28
C PHE A 10 3.30 7.57 -11.01
N GLN A 11 2.48 7.31 -12.04
CA GLN A 11 1.03 7.20 -11.90
C GLN A 11 0.63 6.06 -10.94
N ALA A 12 1.27 4.90 -11.05
CA ALA A 12 1.02 3.77 -10.16
C ALA A 12 1.34 4.10 -8.70
N LEU A 13 2.46 4.78 -8.43
CA LEU A 13 2.85 5.19 -7.08
C LEU A 13 1.93 6.27 -6.52
N LEU A 14 1.53 7.26 -7.33
CA LEU A 14 0.58 8.30 -6.91
C LEU A 14 -0.79 7.70 -6.57
N LEU A 15 -1.32 6.84 -7.43
CA LEU A 15 -2.62 6.22 -7.22
C LEU A 15 -2.61 5.32 -5.98
N TRP A 16 -1.58 4.47 -5.84
CA TRP A 16 -1.52 3.52 -4.74
C TRP A 16 -1.11 4.16 -3.41
N GLN A 17 0.06 4.81 -3.34
CA GLN A 17 0.59 5.37 -2.10
C GLN A 17 -0.08 6.70 -1.73
N GLY A 18 -0.35 7.54 -2.73
CA GLY A 18 -1.10 8.78 -2.53
C GLY A 18 -2.56 8.52 -2.19
N GLY A 19 -3.21 7.58 -2.88
CA GLY A 19 -4.56 7.14 -2.58
C GLY A 19 -4.69 6.56 -1.17
N PHE A 20 -3.76 5.69 -0.76
CA PHE A 20 -3.71 5.15 0.59
C PHE A 20 -3.58 6.25 1.65
N LEU A 21 -2.64 7.19 1.47
CA LEU A 21 -2.44 8.28 2.43
C LEU A 21 -3.67 9.17 2.53
N PHE A 22 -4.22 9.59 1.39
CA PHE A 22 -5.41 10.44 1.37
C PHE A 22 -6.62 9.75 2.02
N TYR A 23 -6.83 8.48 1.69
CA TYR A 23 -7.93 7.72 2.27
C TYR A 23 -7.80 7.58 3.78
N SER A 24 -6.63 7.14 4.26
CA SER A 24 -6.40 6.88 5.68
C SER A 24 -6.37 8.15 6.54
N ALA A 25 -5.80 9.25 6.03
CA ALA A 25 -5.66 10.49 6.80
C ALA A 25 -6.89 11.40 6.74
N VAL A 26 -7.68 11.34 5.67
CA VAL A 26 -8.79 12.27 5.43
C VAL A 26 -10.12 11.55 5.34
N VAL A 27 -10.24 10.60 4.41
CA VAL A 27 -11.53 9.97 4.09
C VAL A 27 -12.08 9.16 5.27
N ILE A 28 -11.23 8.43 6.00
CA ILE A 28 -11.67 7.66 7.17
C ILE A 28 -12.26 8.57 8.25
N SER A 29 -11.57 9.68 8.59
CA SER A 29 -12.04 10.61 9.62
C SER A 29 -13.35 11.28 9.20
N VAL A 30 -13.39 11.88 8.01
CA VAL A 30 -14.59 12.55 7.50
C VAL A 30 -15.76 11.56 7.38
N GLY A 31 -15.50 10.36 6.86
CA GLY A 31 -16.53 9.33 6.75
C GLY A 31 -17.04 8.86 8.11
N THR A 32 -16.17 8.71 9.11
CA THR A 32 -16.57 8.36 10.48
C THR A 32 -17.50 9.43 11.07
N ASP A 33 -17.20 10.70 10.86
CA ASP A 33 -18.01 11.82 11.36
C ASP A 33 -19.37 11.91 10.65
N VAL A 34 -19.44 11.54 9.37
CA VAL A 34 -20.66 11.66 8.55
C VAL A 34 -21.58 10.45 8.64
N VAL A 35 -21.04 9.23 8.57
CA VAL A 35 -21.84 7.98 8.49
C VAL A 35 -21.70 7.06 9.70
N GLY A 36 -20.85 7.45 10.68
CA GLY A 36 -20.55 6.67 11.87
C GLY A 36 -19.46 5.61 11.64
N SER A 37 -18.82 5.19 12.73
CA SER A 37 -17.65 4.29 12.72
C SER A 37 -17.94 2.91 12.11
N TRP A 38 -19.12 2.33 12.38
CA TRP A 38 -19.50 1.02 11.86
C TRP A 38 -19.65 1.04 10.34
N THR A 39 -20.47 1.96 9.81
CA THR A 39 -20.71 2.09 8.36
C THR A 39 -19.42 2.45 7.63
N GLN A 40 -18.60 3.34 8.21
CA GLN A 40 -17.30 3.69 7.65
C GLN A 40 -16.33 2.49 7.62
N GLY A 41 -16.39 1.60 8.61
CA GLY A 41 -15.65 0.34 8.61
C GLY A 41 -16.04 -0.56 7.44
N LEU A 42 -17.33 -0.69 7.14
CA LEU A 42 -17.83 -1.46 5.98
C LEU A 42 -17.41 -0.84 4.64
N ILE A 43 -17.41 0.50 4.53
CA ILE A 43 -16.88 1.18 3.34
C ILE A 43 -15.39 0.92 3.20
N THR A 44 -14.64 1.02 4.30
CA THR A 44 -13.18 0.81 4.32
C THR A 44 -12.80 -0.62 3.94
N ARG A 45 -13.63 -1.61 4.27
CA ARG A 45 -13.51 -2.99 3.79
C ARG A 45 -13.46 -3.02 2.25
N HIS A 46 -14.49 -2.51 1.59
CA HIS A 46 -14.54 -2.51 0.13
C HIS A 46 -13.45 -1.66 -0.54
N VAL A 47 -13.09 -0.52 0.06
CA VAL A 47 -12.00 0.31 -0.47
C VAL A 47 -10.66 -0.42 -0.35
N THR A 48 -10.46 -1.24 0.69
CA THR A 48 -9.24 -2.02 0.89
C THR A 48 -9.06 -3.07 -0.21
N ASP A 49 -10.13 -3.74 -0.66
CA ASP A 49 -10.06 -4.67 -1.80
C ASP A 49 -9.53 -3.97 -3.07
N TRP A 50 -10.08 -2.78 -3.38
CA TRP A 50 -9.59 -1.97 -4.50
C TRP A 50 -8.16 -1.51 -4.29
N MET A 51 -7.79 -1.08 -3.09
CA MET A 51 -6.43 -0.64 -2.76
C MET A 51 -5.42 -1.77 -2.94
N ASN A 52 -5.78 -3.00 -2.55
CA ASN A 52 -4.96 -4.19 -2.74
C ASN A 52 -4.81 -4.54 -4.22
N GLY A 53 -5.91 -4.48 -5.00
CA GLY A 53 -5.88 -4.70 -6.44
C GLY A 53 -4.99 -3.68 -7.18
N ILE A 54 -5.14 -2.39 -6.85
CA ILE A 54 -4.29 -1.31 -7.35
C ILE A 54 -2.82 -1.55 -6.97
N GLY A 55 -2.57 -1.96 -5.72
CA GLY A 55 -1.23 -2.29 -5.23
C GLY A 55 -0.59 -3.45 -6.01
N ALA A 56 -1.35 -4.49 -6.32
CA ALA A 56 -0.85 -5.63 -7.09
C ALA A 56 -0.42 -5.19 -8.50
N VAL A 57 -1.26 -4.41 -9.18
CA VAL A 57 -0.92 -3.84 -10.49
C VAL A 57 0.31 -2.93 -10.39
N ALA A 58 0.38 -2.08 -9.36
CA ALA A 58 1.52 -1.21 -9.15
C ALA A 58 2.82 -2.01 -8.97
N VAL A 59 2.85 -3.03 -8.09
CA VAL A 59 4.02 -3.89 -7.87
C VAL A 59 4.53 -4.51 -9.16
N LEU A 60 3.63 -4.96 -10.06
CA LEU A 60 4.00 -5.48 -11.37
C LEU A 60 4.62 -4.42 -12.28
N ILE A 61 4.05 -3.22 -12.33
CA ILE A 61 4.60 -2.08 -13.10
C ILE A 61 6.00 -1.71 -12.59
N LEU A 62 6.21 -1.70 -11.27
CA LEU A 62 7.50 -1.40 -10.65
C LEU A 62 8.55 -2.46 -10.97
N ALA A 63 8.19 -3.75 -10.94
CA ALA A 63 9.07 -4.83 -11.36
C ALA A 63 9.46 -4.71 -12.84
N TRP A 64 8.47 -4.42 -13.70
CA TRP A 64 8.70 -4.23 -15.13
C TRP A 64 9.66 -3.07 -15.42
N ASP A 65 9.55 -1.93 -14.73
CA ASP A 65 10.53 -0.84 -14.85
C ASP A 65 11.93 -1.26 -14.48
N GLN A 66 12.10 -2.01 -13.38
CA GLN A 66 13.40 -2.47 -12.92
C GLN A 66 14.05 -3.47 -13.87
N ILE A 67 13.29 -4.44 -14.40
CA ILE A 67 13.77 -5.42 -15.36
C ILE A 67 14.16 -4.74 -16.68
N SER A 68 13.36 -3.75 -17.10
CA SER A 68 13.57 -3.02 -18.36
C SER A 68 14.60 -1.88 -18.26
N SER A 69 15.12 -1.59 -17.07
CA SER A 69 16.10 -0.55 -16.85
C SER A 69 17.51 -1.11 -17.00
N ARG A 70 18.33 -0.45 -17.82
CA ARG A 70 19.78 -0.75 -17.92
C ARG A 70 20.60 -0.10 -16.80
N ASP A 71 19.96 0.73 -15.97
CA ASP A 71 20.61 1.42 -14.87
C ASP A 71 20.91 0.46 -13.71
N THR A 72 22.18 0.37 -13.33
CA THR A 72 22.65 -0.45 -12.21
C THR A 72 22.70 0.32 -10.89
N SER A 73 22.62 1.65 -10.93
CA SER A 73 22.70 2.50 -9.75
C SER A 73 21.51 2.26 -8.82
N GLY A 74 21.80 1.92 -7.57
CA GLY A 74 20.77 1.65 -6.56
C GLY A 74 19.87 0.44 -6.86
N ARG A 75 20.19 -0.41 -7.86
CA ARG A 75 19.34 -1.53 -8.28
C ARG A 75 19.04 -2.51 -7.14
N ARG A 76 20.04 -2.85 -6.32
CA ARG A 76 19.87 -3.74 -5.15
C ARG A 76 18.87 -3.16 -4.14
N LEU A 77 19.04 -1.89 -3.79
CA LEU A 77 18.14 -1.19 -2.87
C LEU A 77 16.70 -1.17 -3.41
N ARG A 78 16.54 -0.85 -4.70
CA ARG A 78 15.21 -0.82 -5.33
C ARG A 78 14.54 -2.19 -5.37
N TRP A 79 15.27 -3.28 -5.61
CA TRP A 79 14.71 -4.64 -5.53
C TRP A 79 14.37 -5.05 -4.10
N TRP A 80 15.19 -4.67 -3.12
CA TRP A 80 14.88 -4.91 -1.71
C TRP A 80 13.61 -4.16 -1.27
N LEU A 81 13.51 -2.87 -1.59
CA LEU A 81 12.30 -2.07 -1.32
C LEU A 81 11.07 -2.63 -2.06
N TRP A 82 11.24 -3.08 -3.30
CA TRP A 82 10.18 -3.76 -4.05
C TRP A 82 9.73 -5.04 -3.34
N ALA A 83 10.67 -5.85 -2.83
CA ALA A 83 10.34 -7.08 -2.11
C ALA A 83 9.59 -6.77 -0.80
N VAL A 84 9.97 -5.72 -0.08
CA VAL A 84 9.23 -5.24 1.10
C VAL A 84 7.81 -4.81 0.72
N LEU A 85 7.64 -4.06 -0.36
CA LEU A 85 6.32 -3.66 -0.87
C LEU A 85 5.46 -4.87 -1.28
N ALA A 86 6.03 -5.83 -2.01
CA ALA A 86 5.32 -7.03 -2.44
C ALA A 86 4.94 -7.92 -1.24
N ALA A 87 5.87 -8.13 -0.31
CA ALA A 87 5.63 -8.95 0.88
C ALA A 87 4.60 -8.32 1.82
N SER A 88 4.68 -7.00 2.04
CA SER A 88 3.69 -6.29 2.85
C SER A 88 2.31 -6.30 2.19
N LEU A 89 2.22 -6.13 0.86
CA LEU A 89 0.96 -6.25 0.14
C LEU A 89 0.34 -7.65 0.28
N VAL A 90 1.13 -8.71 0.11
CA VAL A 90 0.66 -10.08 0.36
C VAL A 90 0.20 -10.25 1.80
N GLY A 91 0.94 -9.68 2.76
CA GLY A 91 0.56 -9.63 4.16
C GLY A 91 -0.78 -8.95 4.39
N LEU A 92 -1.03 -7.80 3.76
CA LEU A 92 -2.31 -7.07 3.88
C LEU A 92 -3.47 -7.85 3.24
N ILE A 93 -3.27 -8.45 2.07
CA ILE A 93 -4.27 -9.30 1.41
C ILE A 93 -4.62 -10.51 2.29
N ALA A 94 -3.63 -11.12 2.94
CA ALA A 94 -3.85 -12.26 3.83
C ALA A 94 -4.50 -11.86 5.16
N LEU A 95 -4.13 -10.69 5.71
CA LEU A 95 -4.68 -10.18 6.97
C LEU A 95 -6.10 -9.61 6.78
N HIS A 96 -6.45 -9.15 5.58
CA HIS A 96 -7.77 -8.57 5.32
C HIS A 96 -8.94 -9.49 5.72
N PRO A 97 -9.04 -10.74 5.21
CA PRO A 97 -10.11 -11.65 5.61
C PRO A 97 -10.05 -12.06 7.08
N VAL A 98 -8.88 -11.97 7.74
CA VAL A 98 -8.78 -12.22 9.19
C VAL A 98 -9.54 -11.14 9.95
N ILE A 99 -9.34 -9.87 9.61
CA ILE A 99 -10.05 -8.76 10.26
C ILE A 99 -11.55 -8.81 9.95
N GLU A 100 -11.93 -9.13 8.71
CA GLU A 100 -13.34 -9.24 8.31
C GLU A 100 -14.11 -10.26 9.13
N ARG A 101 -13.51 -11.44 9.40
CA ARG A 101 -14.14 -12.49 10.22
C ARG A 101 -14.49 -12.00 11.63
N TRP A 102 -13.64 -11.14 12.19
CA TRP A 102 -13.93 -10.54 13.48
C TRP A 102 -15.11 -9.57 13.34
N ILE A 103 -15.08 -8.66 12.37
CA ILE A 103 -16.17 -7.70 12.10
C ILE A 103 -17.52 -8.40 11.94
N ASP A 104 -17.60 -9.46 11.12
CA ASP A 104 -18.86 -10.19 10.85
C ASP A 104 -19.34 -11.02 12.06
N GLY A 105 -18.46 -11.33 13.02
CA GLY A 105 -18.74 -12.08 14.25
C GLY A 105 -19.37 -11.28 15.38
N THR A 106 -19.70 -9.99 15.18
CA THR A 106 -20.19 -9.04 16.21
C THR A 106 -21.55 -9.38 16.84
N ARG A 107 -22.23 -10.47 16.47
CA ARG A 107 -23.59 -10.78 16.95
C ARG A 107 -23.70 -11.23 18.42
N GLY A 108 -22.64 -11.17 19.25
CA GLY A 108 -22.72 -11.59 20.66
C GLY A 108 -21.65 -11.05 21.61
N GLY A 109 -21.03 -9.90 21.29
CA GLY A 109 -19.83 -9.31 21.90
C GLY A 109 -19.47 -9.71 23.34
N SER A 110 -18.42 -10.52 23.48
CA SER A 110 -17.63 -10.67 24.71
C SER A 110 -16.40 -9.73 24.67
N GLU A 111 -15.85 -9.38 25.83
CA GLU A 111 -14.61 -8.57 25.92
C GLU A 111 -13.43 -9.21 25.17
N ASP A 112 -13.35 -10.55 25.18
CA ASP A 112 -12.32 -11.33 24.49
C ASP A 112 -12.35 -11.14 22.96
N TRP A 113 -13.54 -10.96 22.37
CA TRP A 113 -13.70 -10.70 20.94
C TRP A 113 -13.09 -9.36 20.55
N TYR A 114 -13.33 -8.31 21.34
CA TYR A 114 -12.84 -6.96 21.05
C TYR A 114 -11.31 -6.89 21.14
N ALA A 115 -10.72 -7.57 22.13
CA ALA A 115 -9.28 -7.67 22.28
C ALA A 115 -8.62 -8.37 21.06
N ALA A 116 -9.22 -9.46 20.56
CA ALA A 116 -8.73 -10.17 19.39
C ALA A 116 -8.82 -9.31 18.11
N PHE A 117 -9.96 -8.65 17.88
CA PHE A 117 -10.13 -7.72 16.77
C PHE A 117 -9.05 -6.63 16.80
N TYR A 118 -8.89 -5.96 17.96
CA TYR A 118 -7.95 -4.84 18.09
C TYR A 118 -6.49 -5.27 17.87
N PHE A 119 -6.12 -6.47 18.35
CA PHE A 119 -4.79 -7.03 18.10
C PHE A 119 -4.51 -7.18 16.60
N TRP A 120 -5.40 -7.85 15.86
CA TRP A 120 -5.22 -8.08 14.42
C TRP A 120 -5.29 -6.78 13.61
N HIS A 121 -6.17 -5.86 14.01
CA HIS A 121 -6.26 -4.54 13.41
C HIS A 121 -4.94 -3.78 13.57
N ARG A 122 -4.32 -3.82 14.75
CA ARG A 122 -3.02 -3.18 15.00
C ARG A 122 -1.89 -3.79 14.16
N VAL A 123 -1.86 -5.11 14.03
CA VAL A 123 -0.90 -5.80 13.15
C VAL A 123 -1.05 -5.31 11.71
N TYR A 124 -2.28 -5.24 11.19
CA TYR A 124 -2.57 -4.73 9.86
C TYR A 124 -2.09 -3.28 9.66
N LEU A 125 -2.34 -2.40 10.64
CA LEU A 125 -1.87 -1.01 10.59
C LEU A 125 -0.34 -0.92 10.56
N TYR A 126 0.38 -1.76 11.33
CA TYR A 126 1.83 -1.79 11.26
C TYR A 126 2.34 -2.24 9.89
N VAL A 127 1.76 -3.29 9.31
CA VAL A 127 2.13 -3.74 7.95
C VAL A 127 1.86 -2.65 6.91
N ALA A 128 0.71 -1.98 6.98
CA ALA A 128 0.36 -0.89 6.09
C ALA A 128 1.32 0.32 6.23
N THR A 129 1.73 0.63 7.47
CA THR A 129 2.68 1.70 7.76
C THR A 129 4.06 1.39 7.18
N VAL A 130 4.55 0.15 7.37
CA VAL A 130 5.82 -0.31 6.78
C VAL A 130 5.75 -0.25 5.25
N GLN A 131 4.65 -0.71 4.65
CA GLN A 131 4.42 -0.63 3.20
C GLN A 131 4.51 0.83 2.71
N TRP A 132 3.85 1.75 3.42
CA TRP A 132 3.84 3.16 3.04
C TRP A 132 5.22 3.81 3.08
N PHE A 133 5.97 3.61 4.17
CA PHE A 133 7.35 4.10 4.27
C PHE A 133 8.27 3.47 3.22
N ALA A 134 8.14 2.17 2.95
CA ALA A 134 8.87 1.51 1.86
C ALA A 134 8.51 2.12 0.50
N GLY A 135 7.24 2.50 0.29
CA GLY A 135 6.76 3.20 -0.90
C GLY A 135 7.44 4.56 -1.09
N LEU A 136 7.51 5.37 -0.04
CA LEU A 136 8.23 6.66 -0.06
C LEU A 136 9.72 6.48 -0.37
N ALA A 137 10.37 5.54 0.31
CA ALA A 137 11.77 5.22 0.06
C ALA A 137 11.99 4.73 -1.39
N TYR A 138 11.06 3.96 -1.93
CA TYR A 138 11.09 3.47 -3.31
C TYR A 138 10.99 4.63 -4.31
N VAL A 139 10.10 5.60 -4.08
CA VAL A 139 9.98 6.83 -4.90
C VAL A 139 11.32 7.55 -4.92
N ALA A 140 11.90 7.83 -3.74
CA ALA A 140 13.19 8.53 -3.64
C ALA A 140 14.33 7.79 -4.36
N ALA A 141 14.42 6.46 -4.17
CA ALA A 141 15.42 5.63 -4.84
C ALA A 141 15.22 5.61 -6.37
N THR A 142 13.98 5.62 -6.84
CA THR A 142 13.64 5.62 -8.27
C THR A 142 13.98 6.95 -8.92
N LEU A 143 13.68 8.08 -8.27
CA LEU A 143 14.06 9.41 -8.75
C LEU A 143 15.58 9.57 -8.85
N ARG A 144 16.33 9.10 -7.84
CA ARG A 144 17.81 9.10 -7.85
C ARG A 144 18.39 8.26 -8.97
N ALA A 145 17.83 7.07 -9.22
CA ALA A 145 18.26 6.25 -10.34
C ALA A 145 18.00 6.97 -11.68
N TRP A 146 16.80 7.55 -11.86
CA TRP A 146 16.47 8.24 -13.09
C TRP A 146 17.28 9.52 -13.36
N SER A 147 17.76 10.21 -12.31
CA SER A 147 18.67 11.35 -12.44
C SER A 147 20.09 10.92 -12.78
N ALA A 148 20.58 9.81 -12.22
CA ALA A 148 21.92 9.29 -12.52
C ALA A 148 22.06 8.88 -14.00
N THR A 149 20.97 8.46 -14.65
CA THR A 149 20.96 8.15 -16.09
C THR A 149 21.13 9.41 -16.98
N ARG A 150 20.97 10.63 -16.46
CA ARG A 150 21.07 11.90 -17.21
C ARG A 150 22.43 12.60 -16.99
N GLY A 151 23.55 11.86 -16.97
CA GLY A 151 24.91 12.41 -16.70
C GLY A 151 25.22 13.74 -17.41
N PRO A 152 26.11 14.57 -16.85
CA PRO A 152 26.27 15.99 -17.22
C PRO A 152 26.50 16.17 -18.72
N ALA A 153 25.76 17.11 -19.29
CA ALA A 153 25.84 17.53 -20.69
C ALA A 153 27.24 18.07 -21.04
#